data_AF-A0AAJ5RPK5-F1
#
_entry.id   AF-A0AAJ5RPK5-F1
#
_cell.length_a   1.000
_cell.length_b   1.000
_cell.length_c   1.000
_cell.angle_alpha   90.00
_cell.angle_beta   90.00
_cell.angle_gamma   90.00
#
_symmetry.space_group_name_H-M   'P 1'
#
loop_
_entity.id
_entity.type
_entity.pdbx_description
1 polymer ?
#
loop_
_entity_poly.entity_id
_entity_poly.type
_entity_poly.pdbx_seq_one_letter_code
_entity_poly.pdbx_strand_id
1 'polypeptide(L)'
;MKKLLFFMFFTVFLFTACHSSTLSITEIEVVPDKVQKAMDEKSTLQLLNVVDQDVSYIVFRSKGTVTVDLETQNNTITIKLDVTNEQDNAIKQHVYKLTLEPHHDTIDIQINGKSTSIDLVTGI
;
A
#
# COMPACT_ATOMS: atom_id res chain seq x y z
N MET A 1 56.74 -29.88 -12.61
CA MET A 1 56.51 -29.33 -13.96
C MET A 1 55.09 -29.65 -14.37
N LYS A 2 54.36 -28.61 -14.85
CA LYS A 2 53.33 -28.64 -15.90
C LYS A 2 52.15 -29.61 -15.68
N LYS A 3 50.92 -29.19 -15.42
CA LYS A 3 49.95 -28.45 -16.27
C LYS A 3 48.60 -29.09 -15.84
N LEU A 4 47.45 -28.47 -15.74
CA LEU A 4 46.87 -27.39 -16.51
C LEU A 4 45.67 -26.87 -15.70
N LEU A 5 45.50 -25.55 -15.75
CA LEU A 5 44.29 -24.82 -15.43
C LEU A 5 43.00 -25.56 -15.85
N PHE A 6 42.06 -25.71 -14.93
CA PHE A 6 40.64 -25.64 -15.29
C PHE A 6 39.93 -24.63 -14.39
N PHE A 7 40.09 -23.39 -14.83
CA PHE A 7 39.32 -22.24 -14.43
C PHE A 7 37.92 -22.41 -15.03
N MET A 8 36.88 -22.62 -14.23
CA MET A 8 35.53 -22.28 -14.71
C MET A 8 34.55 -22.06 -13.54
N PHE A 9 34.51 -20.80 -13.09
CA PHE A 9 33.27 -20.05 -12.88
C PHE A 9 32.07 -20.86 -12.35
N PHE A 10 31.98 -20.99 -11.03
CA PHE A 10 30.68 -21.16 -10.37
C PHE A 10 30.28 -19.83 -9.73
N THR A 11 30.25 -18.77 -10.54
CA THR A 11 29.42 -17.61 -10.21
C THR A 11 27.99 -18.09 -10.32
N VAL A 12 27.42 -18.52 -9.21
CA VAL A 12 25.98 -18.63 -9.06
C VAL A 12 25.45 -17.24 -9.33
N PHE A 13 24.99 -17.00 -10.57
CA PHE A 13 24.09 -15.90 -10.86
C PHE A 13 22.85 -16.20 -10.04
N LEU A 14 22.80 -15.64 -8.84
CA LEU A 14 21.53 -15.38 -8.17
C LEU A 14 20.84 -14.32 -9.05
N PHE A 15 20.20 -14.80 -10.13
CA PHE A 15 19.09 -14.09 -10.72
C PHE A 15 18.05 -14.00 -9.61
N THR A 16 18.15 -12.92 -8.82
CA THR A 16 16.99 -12.41 -8.13
C THR A 16 16.01 -12.13 -9.26
N ALA A 17 15.03 -13.01 -9.41
CA ALA A 17 13.92 -12.75 -10.29
C ALA A 17 13.30 -11.46 -9.76
N CYS A 18 13.55 -10.35 -10.47
CA CYS A 18 12.82 -9.11 -10.27
C CYS A 18 11.42 -9.41 -10.80
N HIS A 19 10.63 -10.12 -10.01
CA HIS A 19 9.19 -10.22 -10.24
C HIS A 19 8.67 -8.80 -10.10
N SER A 20 8.17 -8.24 -11.20
CA SER A 20 7.48 -6.96 -11.16
C SER A 20 6.23 -7.17 -10.33
N SER A 21 6.27 -6.72 -9.08
CA SER A 21 5.10 -6.73 -8.23
C SER A 21 4.05 -5.78 -8.82
N THR A 22 2.83 -6.24 -8.94
CA THR A 22 1.67 -5.40 -9.27
C THR A 22 1.13 -4.71 -8.03
N LEU A 23 1.59 -5.08 -6.83
CA LEU A 23 1.26 -4.39 -5.60
C LEU A 23 1.76 -2.95 -5.66
N SER A 24 0.83 -2.00 -5.53
CA SER A 24 1.17 -0.59 -5.58
C SER A 24 0.15 0.22 -4.81
N ILE A 25 0.61 1.36 -4.28
CA ILE A 25 -0.26 2.36 -3.69
C ILE A 25 -0.02 3.70 -4.37
N THR A 26 -1.08 4.43 -4.69
CA THR A 26 -0.98 5.74 -5.32
C THR A 26 -2.14 6.62 -4.89
N GLU A 27 -1.84 7.84 -4.47
CA GLU A 27 -2.87 8.85 -4.23
C GLU A 27 -3.52 9.26 -5.55
N ILE A 28 -4.84 9.35 -5.57
CA ILE A 28 -5.61 9.73 -6.76
C ILE A 28 -6.40 11.01 -6.51
N GLU A 29 -6.26 11.97 -7.42
CA GLU A 29 -7.03 13.22 -7.35
C GLU A 29 -8.47 13.03 -7.87
N VAL A 30 -8.62 12.19 -8.91
CA VAL A 30 -9.92 11.89 -9.53
C VAL A 30 -10.45 10.58 -8.95
N VAL A 31 -11.32 10.71 -7.93
CA VAL A 31 -11.94 9.58 -7.25
C VAL A 31 -13.09 9.01 -8.10
N PRO A 32 -13.13 7.70 -8.37
CA PRO A 32 -14.23 7.09 -9.12
C PRO A 32 -15.59 7.25 -8.42
N ASP A 33 -16.67 7.48 -9.19
CA ASP A 33 -18.02 7.70 -8.66
C ASP A 33 -18.50 6.63 -7.68
N LYS A 34 -18.19 5.36 -7.95
CA LYS A 34 -18.57 4.24 -7.07
C LYS A 34 -17.90 4.35 -5.70
N VAL A 35 -16.62 4.75 -5.68
CA VAL A 35 -15.87 4.99 -4.45
C VAL A 35 -16.50 6.17 -3.73
N GLN A 36 -16.66 7.31 -4.41
CA GLN A 36 -17.22 8.53 -3.81
C GLN A 36 -18.60 8.31 -3.16
N LYS A 37 -19.48 7.52 -3.79
CA LYS A 37 -20.81 7.20 -3.25
C LYS A 37 -20.80 6.28 -2.02
N ALA A 38 -19.74 5.50 -1.85
CA ALA A 38 -19.63 4.53 -0.76
C ALA A 38 -18.83 5.05 0.44
N MET A 39 -18.24 6.25 0.31
CA MET A 39 -17.47 6.89 1.37
C MET A 39 -18.38 7.42 2.48
N ASP A 40 -17.99 7.20 3.73
CA ASP A 40 -18.62 7.81 4.88
C ASP A 40 -17.86 9.05 5.35
N GLU A 41 -18.52 10.21 5.39
CA GLU A 41 -17.87 11.48 5.77
C GLU A 41 -17.54 11.56 7.27
N LYS A 42 -17.96 10.59 8.10
CA LYS A 42 -17.69 10.59 9.55
C LYS A 42 -16.51 9.71 9.93
N SER A 43 -16.23 8.66 9.16
CA SER A 43 -15.07 7.81 9.33
C SER A 43 -13.76 8.55 9.00
N THR A 44 -12.75 8.35 9.83
CA THR A 44 -11.39 8.90 9.67
C THR A 44 -10.57 8.03 8.73
N LEU A 45 -10.64 6.71 8.90
CA LEU A 45 -9.93 5.73 8.07
C LEU A 45 -10.90 4.67 7.54
N GLN A 46 -10.96 4.49 6.22
CA GLN A 46 -11.85 3.54 5.56
C GLN A 46 -11.11 2.70 4.55
N LEU A 47 -11.56 1.46 4.38
CA LEU A 47 -11.11 0.55 3.35
C LEU A 47 -12.30 0.13 2.48
N LEU A 48 -12.24 0.46 1.19
CA LEU A 48 -13.26 0.09 0.21
C LEU A 48 -12.68 -0.95 -0.73
N ASN A 49 -13.17 -2.18 -0.66
CA ASN A 49 -12.73 -3.28 -1.51
C ASN A 49 -13.61 -3.35 -2.76
N VAL A 50 -13.00 -3.39 -3.94
CA VAL A 50 -13.74 -3.61 -5.18
C VAL A 50 -14.00 -5.11 -5.32
N VAL A 51 -15.27 -5.50 -5.35
CA VAL A 51 -15.65 -6.92 -5.43
C VAL A 51 -15.12 -7.52 -6.75
N ASP A 52 -14.60 -8.75 -6.65
CA ASP A 52 -14.01 -9.51 -7.76
C ASP A 52 -12.83 -8.84 -8.47
N GLN A 53 -12.14 -7.91 -7.80
CA GLN A 53 -10.94 -7.25 -8.30
C GLN A 53 -9.85 -7.18 -7.23
N ASP A 54 -8.59 -7.26 -7.65
CA ASP A 54 -7.42 -7.04 -6.80
C ASP A 54 -7.17 -5.53 -6.60
N VAL A 55 -8.23 -4.79 -6.25
CA VAL A 55 -8.18 -3.33 -6.07
C VAL A 55 -8.97 -2.95 -4.83
N SER A 56 -8.33 -2.17 -3.97
CA SER A 56 -8.98 -1.50 -2.84
C SER A 56 -8.67 -0.01 -2.87
N TYR A 57 -9.51 0.76 -2.17
CA TYR A 57 -9.28 2.18 -1.94
C TYR A 57 -9.17 2.42 -0.44
N ILE A 58 -8.15 3.19 -0.05
CA ILE A 58 -7.98 3.67 1.32
C ILE A 58 -8.40 5.13 1.34
N VAL A 59 -9.35 5.46 2.21
CA VAL A 59 -9.76 6.85 2.44
C VAL A 59 -9.26 7.23 3.80
N PHE A 60 -8.46 8.29 3.86
CA PHE A 60 -7.92 8.81 5.10
C PHE A 60 -8.18 10.30 5.23
N ARG A 61 -8.79 10.70 6.34
CA ARG A 61 -9.04 12.09 6.68
C ARG A 61 -8.06 12.53 7.75
N SER A 62 -7.26 13.54 7.43
CA SER A 62 -6.25 14.06 8.35
C SER A 62 -6.12 15.56 8.23
N LYS A 63 -5.48 16.16 9.25
CA LYS A 63 -4.97 17.52 9.15
C LYS A 63 -3.51 17.41 8.76
N GLY A 64 -3.07 18.22 7.79
CA GLY A 64 -1.68 18.26 7.38
C GLY A 64 -1.42 17.56 6.05
N THR A 65 -0.16 17.27 5.81
CA THR A 65 0.33 16.59 4.59
C THR A 65 0.56 15.13 4.92
N VAL A 66 0.03 14.23 4.10
CA VAL A 66 0.21 12.80 4.25
C VAL A 66 1.19 12.32 3.20
N THR A 67 2.21 11.58 3.63
CA THR A 67 3.03 10.75 2.74
C THR A 67 2.61 9.30 2.94
N VAL A 68 2.67 8.52 1.85
CA VAL A 68 2.28 7.12 1.84
C VAL A 68 3.45 6.25 1.42
N ASP A 69 3.69 5.21 2.20
CA ASP A 69 4.62 4.13 1.87
C ASP A 69 3.93 2.77 2.00
N LEU A 70 4.48 1.80 1.28
CA LEU A 70 3.95 0.44 1.19
C LEU A 70 5.08 -0.55 1.45
N GLU A 71 4.87 -1.43 2.41
CA GLU A 71 5.78 -2.52 2.72
C GLU A 71 5.04 -3.85 2.72
N THR A 72 5.75 -4.91 2.34
CA THR A 72 5.24 -6.28 2.40
C THR A 72 6.13 -7.10 3.29
N GLN A 73 5.54 -7.76 4.28
CA GLN A 73 6.22 -8.75 5.09
C GLN A 73 5.34 -9.99 5.20
N ASN A 74 5.87 -11.13 4.72
CA ASN A 74 5.13 -12.38 4.64
C ASN A 74 3.81 -12.19 3.87
N ASN A 75 2.68 -12.40 4.55
CA ASN A 75 1.34 -12.33 3.99
C ASN A 75 0.63 -10.99 4.30
N THR A 76 1.36 -10.05 4.91
CA THR A 76 0.83 -8.76 5.37
C THR A 76 1.34 -7.61 4.51
N ILE A 77 0.40 -6.81 4.03
CA ILE A 77 0.67 -5.50 3.44
C ILE A 77 0.57 -4.47 4.55
N THR A 78 1.64 -3.73 4.78
CA THR A 78 1.67 -2.59 5.69
C THR A 78 1.63 -1.30 4.88
N ILE A 79 0.55 -0.54 5.00
CA ILE A 79 0.46 0.83 4.49
C ILE A 79 0.86 1.78 5.60
N LYS A 80 1.87 2.61 5.36
CA LYS A 80 2.32 3.64 6.28
C LYS A 80 1.83 4.99 5.80
N LEU A 81 1.07 5.67 6.64
CA LEU A 81 0.57 7.02 6.43
C LEU A 81 1.25 7.93 7.45
N ASP A 82 2.22 8.72 6.99
CA ASP A 82 2.92 9.67 7.84
C ASP A 82 2.34 11.07 7.64
N VAL A 83 1.85 11.65 8.73
CA VAL A 83 1.19 12.95 8.75
C VAL A 83 2.14 13.99 9.32
N THR A 84 2.35 15.06 8.57
CA THR A 84 3.20 16.19 8.97
C THR A 84 2.42 17.49 8.86
N ASN A 85 2.90 18.55 9.52
CA ASN A 85 2.29 19.89 9.48
C ASN A 85 0.81 19.89 9.91
N GLU A 86 0.45 19.20 10.99
CA GLU A 86 -0.96 19.06 11.41
C GLU A 86 -1.60 20.35 11.93
N GLN A 87 -0.78 21.31 12.41
CA GLN A 87 -1.24 22.54 13.05
C GLN A 87 -1.98 23.47 12.07
N ASP A 88 -3.14 23.96 12.51
CA ASP A 88 -3.99 24.94 11.81
C ASP A 88 -4.46 24.59 10.39
N ASN A 89 -4.28 23.33 9.98
CA ASN A 89 -4.78 22.83 8.70
C ASN A 89 -6.23 22.34 8.81
N ALA A 90 -7.01 22.67 7.79
CA ALA A 90 -8.33 22.07 7.58
C ALA A 90 -8.18 20.55 7.37
N ILE A 91 -9.19 19.78 7.79
CA ILE A 91 -9.24 18.35 7.52
C ILE A 91 -9.36 18.17 6.01
N LYS A 92 -8.42 17.43 5.42
CA LYS A 92 -8.43 17.03 4.03
C LYS A 92 -8.70 15.53 3.93
N GLN A 93 -9.22 15.14 2.79
CA GLN A 93 -9.46 13.75 2.46
C GLN A 93 -8.43 13.31 1.44
N HIS A 94 -7.73 12.23 1.76
CA HIS A 94 -6.76 11.56 0.89
C HIS A 94 -7.37 10.25 0.43
N VAL A 95 -7.30 9.98 -0.87
CA VAL A 95 -7.81 8.73 -1.44
C VAL A 95 -6.67 8.03 -2.16
N TYR A 96 -6.35 6.83 -1.70
CA TYR A 96 -5.30 6.01 -2.26
C TYR A 96 -5.91 4.81 -2.96
N LYS A 97 -5.48 4.56 -4.19
CA LYS A 97 -5.74 3.30 -4.88
C LYS A 97 -4.64 2.30 -4.50
N LEU A 98 -5.05 1.15 -3.97
CA LEU A 98 -4.20 0.01 -3.66
C LEU A 98 -4.49 -1.09 -4.69
N THR A 99 -3.49 -1.50 -5.45
CA THR A 99 -3.55 -2.75 -6.21
C THR A 99 -3.00 -3.86 -5.33
N LEU A 100 -3.72 -4.98 -5.25
CA LEU A 100 -3.40 -6.13 -4.41
C LEU A 100 -2.71 -7.22 -5.22
N GLU A 101 -2.08 -8.15 -4.52
CA GLU A 101 -1.63 -9.42 -5.08
C GLU A 101 -2.25 -10.59 -4.31
N PRO A 102 -2.48 -11.74 -4.97
CA PRO A 102 -3.17 -12.89 -4.35
C PRO A 102 -2.47 -13.48 -3.11
N HIS A 103 -1.21 -13.14 -2.88
CA HIS A 103 -0.38 -13.68 -1.81
C HIS A 103 -0.49 -12.91 -0.50
N HIS A 104 -1.33 -11.88 -0.42
CA HIS A 104 -1.52 -11.08 0.79
C HIS A 104 -2.95 -11.19 1.30
N ASP A 105 -3.12 -11.62 2.54
CA ASP A 105 -4.43 -11.82 3.19
C ASP A 105 -4.72 -10.78 4.28
N THR A 106 -3.72 -9.99 4.66
CA THR A 106 -3.79 -9.06 5.78
C THR A 106 -3.34 -7.68 5.34
N ILE A 107 -4.13 -6.66 5.67
CA ILE A 107 -3.80 -5.26 5.49
C ILE A 107 -3.67 -4.62 6.88
N ASP A 108 -2.47 -4.14 7.21
CA ASP A 108 -2.18 -3.31 8.38
C ASP A 108 -1.99 -1.86 7.94
N ILE A 109 -2.73 -0.92 8.52
CA ILE A 109 -2.57 0.50 8.24
C ILE A 109 -1.96 1.17 9.46
N GLN A 110 -0.81 1.79 9.27
CA GLN A 110 -0.08 2.50 10.32
C GLN A 110 -0.15 3.99 10.07
N ILE A 111 -0.54 4.76 11.10
CA ILE A 111 -0.50 6.22 11.08
C ILE A 111 0.66 6.65 11.99
N ASN A 112 1.63 7.39 11.45
CA ASN A 112 2.84 7.83 12.17
C ASN A 112 3.53 6.66 12.90
N GLY A 113 3.69 5.52 12.21
CA GLY A 113 4.32 4.30 12.73
C GLY A 113 3.49 3.46 13.71
N LYS A 114 2.20 3.79 13.93
CA LYS A 114 1.31 3.04 14.83
C LYS A 114 0.16 2.39 14.07
N SER A 115 0.04 1.05 14.19
CA SER A 115 -1.11 0.29 13.67
C SER A 115 -2.42 0.89 14.19
N THR A 116 -3.32 1.18 13.27
CA THR A 116 -4.56 1.93 13.51
C THR A 116 -5.74 1.13 12.97
N SER A 117 -6.79 1.04 13.78
CA SER A 117 -8.03 0.37 13.39
C SER A 117 -8.72 1.10 12.22
N ILE A 118 -9.25 0.33 11.29
CA ILE A 118 -10.07 0.83 10.20
C ILE A 118 -11.49 1.07 10.76
N ASP A 119 -12.02 2.27 10.58
CA ASP A 119 -13.33 2.65 11.11
C ASP A 119 -14.47 1.96 10.34
N LEU A 120 -14.29 1.81 9.02
CA LEU A 120 -15.27 1.23 8.11
C LEU A 120 -14.60 0.41 7.01
N VAL A 121 -15.10 -0.81 6.81
CA VAL A 121 -14.73 -1.68 5.69
C VAL A 121 -15.98 -1.93 4.84
N THR A 122 -15.91 -1.61 3.55
CA THR A 122 -17.05 -1.68 2.62
C THR A 122 -16.65 -2.44 1.35
N GLY A 123 -17.54 -3.29 0.82
CA GLY A 123 -17.41 -3.88 -0.51
C GLY A 123 -18.23 -3.10 -1.54
N ILE A 124 -17.64 -2.77 -2.70
CA ILE A 124 -18.26 -1.96 -3.78
C ILE A 124 -18.16 -2.57 -5.17
#